data_AF-A0A2S7SZL4-F1
#
_entry.id   AF-A0A2S7SZL4-F1
#
_cell.length_a   1.000
_cell.length_b   1.000
_cell.length_c   1.000
_cell.angle_alpha   90.00
_cell.angle_beta   90.00
_cell.angle_gamma   90.00
#
_symmetry.space_group_name_H-M   'P 1'
#
loop_
_entity.id
_entity.type
_entity.pdbx_description
1 polymer ?
#
loop_
_entity_poly.entity_id
_entity_poly.type
_entity_poly.pdbx_seq_one_letter_code
_entity_poly.pdbx_strand_id
1 'polypeptide(L)' 'MEQDKETKLAYEIADILNDRKSIDWHIACAKKYSESFLREKLQYVLTKQGIRNRAGYYNRLIQLHAKHSRD' A
#
# COMPACT_ATOMS: atom_id res chain seq x y z
N MET A 1 14.83 -17.14 -8.97
CA MET A 1 13.39 -17.07 -8.69
C MET A 1 12.93 -15.70 -9.12
N GLU A 2 12.16 -15.65 -10.20
CA GLU A 2 11.57 -14.40 -10.70
C GLU A 2 10.50 -13.98 -9.69
N GLN A 3 10.71 -12.86 -8.99
CA GLN A 3 9.69 -12.32 -8.12
C GLN A 3 8.60 -11.69 -8.99
N ASP A 4 7.36 -12.10 -8.75
CA ASP A 4 6.20 -11.56 -9.45
C ASP A 4 6.10 -10.04 -9.29
N LYS A 5 5.58 -9.33 -10.29
CA LYS A 5 5.56 -7.86 -10.34
C LYS A 5 4.85 -7.27 -9.11
N GLU A 6 3.77 -7.91 -8.67
CA GLU A 6 2.99 -7.56 -7.50
C GLU A 6 3.79 -7.75 -6.20
N THR A 7 4.60 -8.80 -6.14
CA THR A 7 5.47 -9.06 -4.99
C THR A 7 6.53 -7.98 -4.89
N LYS A 8 7.17 -7.62 -6.01
CA LYS A 8 8.15 -6.53 -6.05
C LYS A 8 7.54 -5.20 -5.62
N LEU A 9 6.37 -4.86 -6.16
CA LEU A 9 5.64 -3.65 -5.77
C LEU A 9 5.31 -3.63 -4.28
N ALA A 10 4.87 -4.75 -3.72
CA ALA A 10 4.56 -4.86 -2.29
C ALA A 10 5.79 -4.62 -1.41
N TYR A 11 6.96 -5.17 -1.77
CA TYR A 11 8.21 -4.91 -1.05
C TYR A 11 8.63 -3.45 -1.16
N GLU A 12 8.54 -2.83 -2.34
CA GLU A 12 8.83 -1.39 -2.51
C GLU A 12 7.96 -0.53 -1.59
N ILE A 13 6.65 -0.79 -1.55
CA ILE A 13 5.70 -0.06 -0.69
C ILE A 13 6.03 -0.29 0.80
N ALA A 14 6.25 -1.54 1.21
CA ALA A 14 6.56 -1.90 2.58
C ALA A 14 7.86 -1.25 3.06
N ASP A 15 8.87 -1.13 2.19
CA ASP A 15 10.14 -0.49 2.48
C ASP A 15 9.97 1.02 2.69
N ILE A 16 9.28 1.68 1.76
CA ILE A 16 9.02 3.13 1.84
C ILE A 16 8.22 3.48 3.10
N LEU A 17 7.28 2.62 3.51
CA LEU A 17 6.45 2.82 4.70
C LEU A 17 7.10 2.31 5.99
N ASN A 18 8.28 1.67 5.91
CA ASN A 18 8.95 0.96 7.00
C ASN A 18 8.03 -0.05 7.72
N ASP A 19 7.28 -0.84 6.93
CA ASP A 19 6.24 -1.77 7.38
C ASP A 19 6.40 -3.17 6.79
N ARG A 20 7.65 -3.66 6.74
CA ARG A 20 7.98 -5.02 6.27
C ARG A 20 7.24 -6.13 7.04
N LYS A 21 6.89 -5.89 8.31
CA LYS A 21 6.11 -6.83 9.13
C LYS A 21 4.72 -7.14 8.56
N SER A 22 4.19 -6.27 7.70
CA SER A 22 2.88 -6.40 7.08
C SER A 22 2.99 -6.76 5.59
N ILE A 23 4.10 -7.38 5.15
CA ILE A 23 4.36 -7.65 3.74
C ILE A 23 3.24 -8.46 3.07
N ASP A 24 2.65 -9.44 3.78
CA ASP A 24 1.55 -10.25 3.23
C ASP A 24 0.32 -9.40 2.90
N TRP A 25 0.04 -8.38 3.71
CA TRP A 25 -1.01 -7.41 3.45
C TRP A 25 -0.70 -6.56 2.20
N HIS A 26 0.55 -6.10 2.07
CA HIS A 26 0.98 -5.34 0.89
C HIS A 26 0.93 -6.18 -0.39
N ILE A 27 1.29 -7.47 -0.32
CA ILE A 27 1.15 -8.42 -1.44
C ILE A 27 -0.32 -8.60 -1.82
N ALA A 28 -1.20 -8.80 -0.83
CA ALA A 28 -2.64 -8.90 -1.09
C ALA A 28 -3.20 -7.62 -1.74
N CYS A 29 -2.73 -6.44 -1.33
CA CYS A 29 -3.09 -5.18 -1.96
C CYS A 29 -2.58 -5.09 -3.41
N ALA A 30 -1.31 -5.43 -3.65
CA ALA A 30 -0.69 -5.40 -4.97
C ALA A 30 -1.35 -6.34 -5.98
N LYS A 31 -1.88 -7.48 -5.50
CA LYS A 31 -2.66 -8.41 -6.34
C LYS A 31 -4.08 -7.94 -6.64
N LYS A 32 -4.64 -7.07 -5.79
CA LYS A 32 -6.05 -6.66 -5.87
C LYS A 32 -6.26 -5.31 -6.56
N TYR A 33 -5.32 -4.39 -6.38
CA TYR A 33 -5.42 -3.02 -6.86
C TYR A 33 -4.35 -2.73 -7.90
N SER A 34 -4.62 -1.81 -8.82
CA SER A 34 -3.64 -1.42 -9.82
C SER A 34 -2.43 -0.73 -9.18
N GLU A 35 -1.26 -0.90 -9.81
CA GLU A 35 -0.03 -0.24 -9.38
C GLU A 35 -0.20 1.28 -9.30
N SER A 36 -0.85 1.90 -10.29
CA SER A 36 -1.11 3.34 -10.32
C SER A 36 -1.89 3.80 -9.08
N PHE A 37 -2.95 3.08 -8.69
CA PHE A 37 -3.73 3.40 -7.49
C PHE A 37 -2.87 3.31 -6.22
N LEU A 38 -2.10 2.23 -6.08
CA LEU A 38 -1.27 2.02 -4.89
C LEU A 38 -0.17 3.08 -4.78
N ARG A 39 0.46 3.45 -5.89
CA ARG A 39 1.47 4.52 -5.94
C ARG A 39 0.87 5.89 -5.67
N GLU A 40 -0.32 6.19 -6.18
CA GLU A 40 -1.04 7.43 -5.88
C GLU A 40 -1.31 7.57 -4.38
N LYS A 41 -1.83 6.52 -3.72
CA LYS A 41 -2.07 6.55 -2.26
C LYS A 41 -0.78 6.63 -1.47
N LEU A 42 0.27 5.95 -1.91
CA LEU A 42 1.59 6.04 -1.28
C LEU A 42 2.14 7.46 -1.35
N GLN A 43 2.15 8.09 -2.53
CA GLN A 43 2.59 9.46 -2.71
C GLN A 43 1.76 10.43 -1.87
N TYR A 44 0.44 10.25 -1.84
CA TYR A 44 -0.43 11.05 -0.98
C TYR A 44 -0.02 10.96 0.50
N VAL A 45 0.23 9.75 1.03
CA VAL A 45 0.71 9.56 2.41
C VAL A 45 2.05 10.24 2.66
N LEU A 46 2.99 10.17 1.71
CA LEU A 46 4.31 10.78 1.84
C LEU A 46 4.27 12.31 1.85
N THR A 47 3.31 12.93 1.16
CA THR A 47 3.13 14.40 1.18
C THR A 47 2.51 14.93 2.48
N LYS A 48 1.91 14.08 3.31
CA LYS A 48 1.28 14.52 4.57
C LYS A 48 2.31 14.66 5.68
N GLN A 49 2.36 15.86 6.27
CA GLN A 49 3.12 16.16 7.47
C GLN A 49 2.35 15.74 8.74
N GLY A 50 3.06 15.49 9.84
CA GLY A 50 2.46 15.17 11.14
C GLY A 50 1.90 13.74 11.28
N ILE A 51 1.99 12.90 10.25
CA ILE A 51 1.54 11.51 10.33
C ILE A 51 2.61 10.65 11.02
N ARG A 52 2.31 10.24 12.25
CA ARG A 52 3.19 9.38 13.07
C ARG A 52 3.33 7.96 12.51
N ASN A 53 2.24 7.39 11.98
CA ASN A 53 2.22 6.05 11.39
C ASN A 53 1.75 6.10 9.94
N ARG A 54 2.69 6.25 9.01
CA ARG A 54 2.41 6.33 7.57
C ARG A 54 1.82 5.05 7.02
N ALA A 55 2.32 3.89 7.46
CA ALA A 55 1.81 2.59 7.05
C ALA A 55 0.35 2.38 7.45
N GLY A 56 0.01 2.70 8.70
CA GLY A 56 -1.37 2.65 9.19
C GLY A 56 -2.30 3.59 8.42
N TYR A 57 -1.83 4.79 8.07
CA TYR A 57 -2.61 5.73 7.27
C TYR A 57 -2.81 5.23 5.83
N TYR A 58 -1.77 4.68 5.21
CA TYR A 58 -1.84 4.06 3.89
C TYR A 58 -2.87 2.91 3.86
N ASN A 59 -2.77 1.97 4.82
CA ASN A 59 -3.68 0.84 4.92
C ASN A 59 -5.13 1.29 5.08
N ARG A 60 -5.37 2.34 5.89
CA ARG A 60 -6.70 2.94 6.05
C ARG A 60 -7.26 3.49 4.72
N LEU A 61 -6.44 4.18 3.91
CA LEU A 61 -6.89 4.71 2.63
C LEU A 61 -7.31 3.59 1.66
N ILE A 62 -6.57 2.49 1.62
CA ILE A 62 -6.92 1.31 0.81
C ILE A 62 -8.22 0.68 1.31
N GLN A 63 -8.37 0.50 2.62
CA GLN A 63 -9.58 -0.09 3.22
C GLN A 63 -10.82 0.78 2.98
N LEU A 64 -10.69 2.10 3.04
CA LEU A 64 -11.80 3.02 2.73
C LEU A 64 -12.25 2.89 1.27
N HIS A 65 -11.30 2.76 0.34
CA HIS A 65 -11.63 2.49 -1.06
C HIS A 65 -12.31 1.13 -1.23
N ALA A 66 -11.79 0.09 -0.56
CA ALA A 66 -12.39 -1.26 -0.57
C ALA A 66 -13.84 -1.29 -0.09
N LYS A 67 -14.20 -0.41 0.86
CA LYS A 67 -15.56 -0.29 1.40
C LYS A 67 -16.50 0.38 0.39
N HIS A 68 -16.05 1.42 -0.31
CA HIS A 68 -16.88 2.15 -1.28
C HIS A 68 -17.09 1.38 -2.60
N SER A 69 -16.23 0.44 -2.95
CA SER A 69 -16.42 -0.40 -4.16
C SER A 69 -17.40 -1.57 -3.96
N ARG A 70 -18.06 -1.67 -2.79
CA ARG A 70 -19.02 -2.75 -2.46
C ARG A 70 -20.47 -2.27 -2.35
N ASP A 71 -20.70 -0.97 -2.49
CA ASP A 71 -22.02 -0.35 -2.71
C ASP A 71 -22.19 -0.10 -4.22
#